data_AF-A0A2V5SIP3-F1
#
_entry.id   AF-A0A2V5SIP3-F1
#
_cell.length_a   1.000
_cell.length_b   1.000
_cell.length_c   1.000
_cell.angle_alpha   90.00
_cell.angle_beta   90.00
_cell.angle_gamma   90.00
#
_symmetry.space_group_name_H-M   'P 1'
#
loop_
_entity.id
_entity.type
_entity.pdbx_description
1 polymer ?
#
loop_
_entity_poly.entity_id
_entity_poly.type
_entity_poly.pdbx_seq_one_letter_code
_entity_poly.pdbx_strand_id
1 'polypeptide(L)' 'MNNRHFDLGTVIVIGITLLLFVIALFEKDFTHDMLLEAGVFLVSVKLIMMSYRNSLATRDLRDKLDAIQQALARLESV' A
#
# COMPACT_ATOMS: atom_id res chain seq x y z
N MET A 1 14.50 -3.48 -14.56
CA MET A 1 13.06 -3.24 -14.83
C MET A 1 12.46 -2.55 -13.61
N ASN A 2 11.94 -1.32 -13.78
CA ASN A 2 11.68 -0.29 -12.77
C ASN A 2 10.77 -0.73 -11.61
N ASN A 3 11.32 -0.82 -10.39
CA ASN A 3 10.57 -1.01 -9.15
C ASN A 3 9.86 0.29 -8.71
N ARG A 4 8.82 0.70 -9.43
CA ARG A 4 7.93 1.83 -9.06
C ARG A 4 6.74 1.36 -8.22
N HIS A 5 6.99 0.60 -7.14
CA HIS A 5 5.93 0.24 -6.17
C HIS A 5 5.79 1.27 -5.04
N PHE A 6 6.72 2.22 -4.97
CA PHE A 6 6.45 3.51 -4.33
C PHE A 6 5.90 4.43 -5.42
N ASP A 7 4.59 4.36 -5.65
CA ASP A 7 3.92 5.39 -6.41
C ASP A 7 4.16 6.70 -5.67
N LEU A 8 4.75 7.68 -6.35
CA LEU A 8 5.14 8.96 -5.79
C LEU A 8 3.92 9.64 -5.14
N GLY A 9 2.73 9.38 -5.68
CA GLY A 9 1.45 9.79 -5.09
C GLY A 9 1.18 9.17 -3.72
N THR A 10 1.50 7.89 -3.50
CA THR A 10 1.34 7.23 -2.19
C THR A 10 2.25 7.86 -1.14
N VAL A 11 3.50 8.18 -1.49
CA VAL A 11 4.43 8.87 -0.58
C VAL A 11 3.94 10.27 -0.24
N ILE A 12 3.44 11.01 -1.24
CA ILE A 12 2.90 12.35 -1.07
C ILE A 12 1.68 12.33 -0.14
N VAL A 13 0.74 11.40 -0.36
CA VAL A 13 -0.46 11.27 0.48
C VAL A 13 -0.07 10.92 1.92
N ILE A 14 0.87 9.99 2.13
CA ILE A 14 1.39 9.66 3.46
C ILE A 14 2.01 10.90 4.13
N GLY A 15 2.83 11.64 3.38
CA GLY A 15 3.49 12.85 3.88
C GLY A 15 2.51 13.95 4.27
N ILE A 16 1.49 14.20 3.44
CA ILE A 16 0.44 15.20 3.71
C ILE A 16 -0.39 14.77 4.92
N THR A 17 -0.79 13.49 5.00
CA THR A 17 -1.55 12.97 6.14
C THR A 17 -0.75 13.07 7.44
N LEU A 18 0.56 12.80 7.40
CA LEU A 18 1.45 12.98 8.55
C LEU A 18 1.56 14.45 8.95
N LEU A 19 1.70 15.36 7.98
CA LEU A 19 1.83 16.80 8.25
C LEU A 19 0.55 17.37 8.88
N LEU A 20 -0.61 17.02 8.35
CA LEU A 20 -1.91 17.43 8.91
C LEU A 20 -2.13 16.86 10.31
N PHE A 21 -1.71 15.62 10.56
CA PHE A 21 -1.75 15.00 11.90
C PHE A 21 -0.88 15.73 12.92
N VAL A 22 0.34 16.13 12.52
CA VAL A 22 1.23 16.92 13.38
C VAL A 22 0.61 18.27 13.71
N ILE A 23 0.00 18.95 12.72
CA ILE A 23 -0.67 20.24 12.93
C ILE A 23 -1.86 20.09 13.89
N ALA A 24 -2.68 19.06 13.73
CA ALA A 24 -3.84 18.79 14.60
C ALA A 24 -3.45 18.55 16.07
N LEU A 25 -2.33 17.85 16.31
CA LEU A 25 -1.77 17.61 17.64
C LEU A 25 -1.42 18.89 18.42
N PHE A 26 -1.12 19.99 17.73
CA PHE A 26 -0.80 21.26 18.36
C PHE A 26 -2.01 22.19 18.54
N GLU A 27 -3.12 21.93 17.85
CA GLU A 27 -4.33 22.77 17.90
C GLU A 27 -5.35 22.34 18.98
N LYS A 28 -5.26 21.14 19.56
CA LYS A 28 -6.32 20.60 20.43
C LYS A 28 -5.83 19.92 21.72
N ASP A 29 -6.59 20.10 22.81
CA ASP A 29 -6.31 19.54 24.14
C ASP A 29 -5.96 18.04 24.12
N PHE A 30 -4.83 17.74 24.75
CA PHE A 30 -3.96 16.55 24.63
C PHE A 30 -4.63 15.16 24.83
N THR A 31 -5.91 15.05 25.16
CA THR A 31 -6.51 13.78 25.65
C THR A 31 -7.81 13.36 24.99
N HIS A 32 -8.71 14.26 24.57
CA HIS A 32 -10.01 13.82 24.07
C HIS A 32 -10.00 13.43 22.58
N ASP A 33 -9.27 14.16 21.73
CA ASP A 33 -9.21 13.90 20.29
C ASP A 33 -7.98 13.11 19.81
N MET A 34 -6.95 12.96 20.65
CA MET A 34 -5.72 12.26 20.28
C MET A 34 -5.94 10.78 19.91
N LEU A 35 -6.90 10.10 20.57
CA LEU A 35 -7.27 8.71 20.24
C LEU A 35 -8.04 8.62 18.91
N LEU A 36 -8.88 9.61 18.61
CA LEU A 36 -9.63 9.67 17.36
C LEU A 36 -8.66 9.88 16.18
N GLU A 37 -7.74 10.85 16.32
CA GLU A 37 -6.75 11.16 15.30
C GLU A 37 -5.73 10.03 15.11
N ALA A 38 -5.28 9.38 16.20
CA ALA A 38 -4.42 8.20 16.11
C ALA A 38 -5.14 7.01 15.45
N GLY A 39 -6.45 6.85 15.68
CA GLY A 39 -7.27 5.85 15.02
C GLY A 39 -7.36 6.07 13.51
N VAL A 40 -7.55 7.31 13.06
CA VAL A 40 -7.58 7.67 11.62
C VAL A 40 -6.21 7.45 10.97
N PHE A 41 -5.12 7.80 11.66
CA PHE A 41 -3.76 7.50 11.20
C PHE A 41 -3.51 5.99 11.07
N LEU A 42 -3.91 5.20 12.08
CA LEU A 42 -3.77 3.75 12.07
C LEU A 42 -4.56 3.09 10.92
N VAL A 43 -5.77 3.60 10.63
CA VAL A 43 -6.56 3.14 9.46
C VAL A 43 -5.84 3.44 8.16
N SER A 44 -5.21 4.62 8.04
CA SER A 44 -4.44 5.01 6.85
C SER A 44 -3.25 4.06 6.63
N VAL A 45 -2.46 3.80 7.68
CA VAL A 45 -1.34 2.83 7.62
C VAL A 45 -1.83 1.43 7.24
N LYS A 46 -2.96 0.99 7.80
CA LYS A 46 -3.55 -0.32 7.50
C LYS A 46 -3.94 -0.44 6.02
N LEU A 47 -4.56 0.60 5.45
CA LEU A 47 -4.95 0.62 4.04
C LEU A 47 -3.73 0.59 3.11
N ILE A 48 -2.66 1.32 3.45
CA ILE A 48 -1.40 1.32 2.70
C ILE A 48 -0.76 -0.08 2.73
N MET A 49 -0.67 -0.69 3.92
CA MET A 49 -0.11 -2.03 4.09
C MET A 49 -0.94 -3.11 3.36
N MET A 50 -2.27 -2.96 3.34
CA MET A 50 -3.16 -3.87 2.62
C MET A 50 -2.96 -3.75 1.11
N SER A 51 -2.85 -2.53 0.57
CA SER A 51 -2.56 -2.29 -0.85
C SER A 51 -1.21 -2.89 -1.27
N TYR A 52 -0.18 -2.71 -0.44
CA TYR A 52 1.14 -3.31 -0.67
C TYR A 52 1.10 -4.83 -0.73
N ARG A 53 0.47 -5.49 0.26
CA ARG A 53 0.32 -6.96 0.27
C ARG A 53 -0.47 -7.47 -0.93
N ASN A 54 -1.51 -6.74 -1.34
CA ASN A 54 -2.30 -7.10 -2.52
C ASN A 54 -1.47 -7.02 -3.82
N SER A 55 -0.59 -6.02 -3.93
CA SER A 55 0.32 -5.89 -5.06
C SER A 55 1.31 -7.06 -5.14
N LEU A 56 1.87 -7.49 -4.01
CA LEU A 56 2.75 -8.67 -3.95
C LEU A 56 2.01 -9.95 -4.33
N ALA A 57 0.79 -10.16 -3.81
CA ALA A 57 -0.02 -11.31 -4.18
C ALA A 57 -0.37 -11.34 -5.67
N THR A 58 -0.71 -10.18 -6.23
CA THR A 58 -1.01 -10.05 -7.68
C THR A 58 0.21 -10.37 -8.53
N ARG A 59 1.41 -9.96 -8.11
CA ARG A 59 2.67 -10.32 -8.79
C ARG A 59 2.91 -11.82 -8.76
N ASP A 60 2.83 -12.46 -7.59
CA ASP A 60 3.01 -13.91 -7.47
C ASP A 60 2.01 -14.70 -8.33
N LEU A 61 0.74 -14.27 -8.35
CA LEU A 61 -0.27 -14.87 -9.22
C LEU A 61 0.06 -14.71 -10.71
N ARG A 62 0.59 -13.56 -11.11
CA ARG A 62 0.94 -13.27 -12.49
C ARG A 62 2.16 -14.09 -12.94
N ASP A 63 3.17 -14.20 -12.09
CA ASP A 63 4.35 -15.04 -12.33
C ASP A 63 3.95 -16.53 -12.48
N LYS A 64 3.03 -17.01 -11.63
CA LYS A 64 2.47 -18.36 -11.73
C LYS A 64 1.67 -18.57 -13.00
N LEU A 65 0.88 -17.59 -13.43
CA LEU A 65 0.11 -17.65 -14.67
C LEU A 65 1.03 -17.70 -15.90
N ASP A 66 2.08 -16.89 -15.92
CA ASP A 66 3.08 -16.88 -17.00
C ASP A 66 3.81 -18.24 -17.07
N ALA A 67 4.14 -18.83 -15.93
CA ALA A 67 4.74 -20.17 -15.89
C ALA A 67 3.81 -21.26 -16.47
N ILE A 68 2.51 -21.20 -16.16
CA ILE A 68 1.51 -22.12 -16.71
C ILE A 68 1.37 -21.93 -18.23
N GLN A 69 1.30 -20.69 -18.71
CA GLN A 69 1.21 -20.39 -20.14
C GLN A 69 2.43 -20.90 -20.91
N GLN A 70 3.64 -20.73 -20.36
CA GLN A 70 4.87 -21.26 -20.97
C GLN A 70 4.88 -22.80 -21.00
N ALA A 71 4.41 -23.45 -19.94
CA ALA A 71 4.32 -24.91 -19.90
C ALA A 71 3.33 -25.45 -20.95
N LEU A 72 2.17 -24.80 -21.12
CA LEU A 72 1.18 -25.15 -22.15
C LEU A 72 1.73 -24.96 -23.56
N ALA A 73 2.35 -23.81 -23.84
CA ALA A 73 2.95 -23.53 -25.16
C ALA A 73 4.04 -24.54 -25.53
N ARG A 74 4.80 -25.01 -24.53
CA ARG A 74 5.81 -26.07 -24.71
C ARG A 74 5.19 -27.43 -25.03
N LEU A 75 4.00 -27.72 -24.50
CA LEU A 75 3.29 -28.98 -24.76
C LEU A 75 2.59 -28.97 -26.13
N GLU A 76 2.06 -27.82 -26.57
CA GLU A 76 1.42 -27.70 -27.90
C GLU A 76 2.41 -27.72 -29.08
N SER A 77 3.71 -27.54 -28.83
CA SER A 77 4.76 -27.54 -29.85
C SER A 77 5.45 -28.91 -30.06
N VAL A 78 4.98 -29.95 -29.37
CA VAL A 78 5.41 -31.36 -29.50
C VAL A 78 4.33 -32.16 -30.20
#